data_AF-A0A3Q8CDG5-F1
#
_entry.id   AF-A0A3Q8CDG5-F1
#
_cell.length_a   1.000
_cell.length_b   1.000
_cell.length_c   1.000
_cell.angle_alpha   90.00
_cell.angle_beta   90.00
_cell.angle_gamma   90.00
#
_symmetry.space_group_name_H-M   'P 1'
#
loop_
_entity.id
_entity.type
_entity.pdbx_description
1 polymer ?
#
loop_
_entity_poly.entity_id
_entity_poly.type
_entity_poly.pdbx_seq_one_letter_code
_entity_poly.pdbx_strand_id
1 'polypeptide(L)'
;MYEIEVYEDKKGDSEIEDWLNELNDSKQKDDQKVLKKIRYQLKILAELGPKIRPPHSKVIKGYKYPIMELRPQPERIFYACYDGEKFVLLSHYMKKQNKTDKRQVEHAITLLEDWLERKGKQ
;
A
#
# COMPACT_ATOMS: atom_id res chain seq x y z
N MET A 1 8.94 15.52 -3.27
CA MET A 1 8.16 14.45 -2.63
C MET A 1 8.27 13.23 -3.53
N TYR A 2 8.38 12.04 -2.96
CA TYR A 2 8.37 10.79 -3.71
C TYR A 2 7.01 10.57 -4.34
N GLU A 3 7.00 10.03 -5.55
CA GLU A 3 5.77 9.70 -6.27
C GLU A 3 5.16 8.42 -5.71
N ILE A 4 3.85 8.42 -5.57
CA ILE A 4 3.07 7.26 -5.11
C ILE A 4 2.02 6.99 -6.19
N GLU A 5 2.18 5.88 -6.91
CA GLU A 5 1.20 5.33 -7.84
C GLU A 5 0.32 4.30 -7.11
N VAL A 6 -0.89 4.10 -7.63
CA VAL A 6 -1.79 3.03 -7.19
C VAL A 6 -1.68 1.89 -8.20
N TYR A 7 -1.56 0.66 -7.72
CA TYR A 7 -1.58 -0.51 -8.59
C TYR A 7 -2.88 -0.54 -9.38
N GLU A 8 -2.80 -0.86 -10.66
CA GLU A 8 -3.94 -1.06 -11.57
C GLU A 8 -3.57 -2.24 -12.46
N ASP A 9 -4.47 -3.20 -12.64
CA ASP A 9 -4.19 -4.40 -13.45
C ASP A 9 -4.21 -4.14 -14.97
N LYS A 10 -4.32 -5.19 -15.79
CA LYS A 10 -4.36 -5.06 -17.27
C LYS A 10 -5.70 -4.56 -17.81
N LYS A 11 -6.76 -4.64 -17.02
CA LYS A 11 -8.13 -4.25 -17.37
C LYS A 11 -8.50 -2.88 -16.83
N GLY A 12 -7.71 -2.38 -15.90
CA GLY A 12 -7.97 -1.11 -15.22
C GLY A 12 -8.53 -1.26 -13.81
N ASP A 13 -8.48 -2.48 -13.26
CA ASP A 13 -9.08 -2.79 -11.97
C ASP A 13 -8.04 -2.67 -10.84
N SER A 14 -8.46 -2.15 -9.68
CA SER A 14 -7.60 -2.01 -8.50
C SER A 14 -8.37 -2.08 -7.20
N GLU A 15 -8.14 -3.15 -6.42
CA GLU A 15 -8.80 -3.33 -5.12
C GLU A 15 -8.50 -2.21 -4.12
N ILE A 16 -7.29 -1.64 -4.16
CA ILE A 16 -6.90 -0.58 -3.24
C ILE A 16 -7.46 0.76 -3.69
N GLU A 17 -7.58 1.01 -4.99
CA GLU A 17 -8.23 2.20 -5.51
C GLU A 17 -9.74 2.17 -5.19
N ASP A 18 -10.40 1.04 -5.46
CA ASP A 18 -11.81 0.82 -5.16
C ASP A 18 -12.10 1.12 -3.68
N TRP A 19 -11.30 0.56 -2.77
CA TRP A 19 -11.45 0.80 -1.34
C TRP A 19 -11.22 2.27 -0.94
N LEU A 20 -10.22 2.94 -1.53
CA LEU A 20 -9.99 4.36 -1.25
C LEU A 20 -11.15 5.23 -1.74
N ASN A 21 -11.74 4.89 -2.89
CA ASN A 21 -12.91 5.55 -3.45
C ASN A 21 -14.14 5.33 -2.55
N GLU A 22 -14.40 4.09 -2.11
CA GLU A 22 -15.46 3.78 -1.16
C GLU A 22 -15.34 4.59 0.14
N LEU A 23 -14.14 4.68 0.71
CA LEU A 23 -13.89 5.48 1.91
C LEU A 23 -14.11 6.98 1.67
N ASN A 24 -13.75 7.48 0.49
CA ASN A 24 -13.91 8.88 0.13
C ASN A 24 -15.39 9.27 -0.04
N ASP A 25 -16.17 8.38 -0.63
CA ASP A 25 -17.59 8.61 -0.93
C ASP A 25 -18.50 8.30 0.26
N SER A 26 -18.01 7.54 1.24
CA SER A 26 -18.75 7.21 2.44
C SER A 26 -19.05 8.43 3.31
N LYS A 27 -20.30 8.53 3.78
CA LYS A 27 -20.73 9.55 4.76
C LYS A 27 -20.55 9.08 6.22
N GLN A 28 -20.06 7.86 6.44
CA GLN A 28 -19.90 7.32 7.78
C GLN A 28 -18.71 7.96 8.49
N LYS A 29 -18.90 8.32 9.76
CA LYS A 29 -17.86 8.98 10.56
C LYS A 29 -16.61 8.12 10.74
N ASP A 30 -16.76 6.80 10.79
CA ASP A 30 -15.63 5.90 11.00
C ASP A 30 -14.78 5.74 9.74
N ASP A 31 -15.40 5.64 8.56
CA ASP A 31 -14.71 5.62 7.26
C ASP A 31 -13.90 6.92 7.05
N GLN A 32 -14.49 8.06 7.39
CA GLN A 32 -13.79 9.35 7.31
C GLN A 32 -12.58 9.43 8.27
N LYS A 33 -12.64 8.78 9.44
CA LYS A 33 -11.47 8.66 10.34
C LYS A 33 -10.39 7.76 9.74
N VAL A 34 -10.79 6.65 9.09
CA VAL A 34 -9.87 5.74 8.40
C VAL A 34 -9.16 6.48 7.26
N LEU A 35 -9.92 7.14 6.39
CA LEU A 35 -9.41 7.94 5.28
C LEU A 35 -8.42 9.02 5.74
N LYS A 36 -8.74 9.73 6.83
CA LYS A 36 -7.82 10.73 7.42
C LYS A 36 -6.48 10.11 7.83
N LYS A 37 -6.49 8.92 8.43
CA LYS A 37 -5.26 8.21 8.82
C LYS A 37 -4.47 7.77 7.60
N ILE A 38 -5.15 7.27 6.55
CA ILE A 38 -4.50 6.86 5.30
C ILE A 38 -3.82 8.05 4.64
N ARG A 39 -4.54 9.16 4.44
CA ARG A 39 -3.99 10.40 3.86
C ARG A 39 -2.75 10.88 4.62
N TYR A 40 -2.78 10.80 5.95
CA TYR A 40 -1.62 11.12 6.78
C TYR A 40 -0.42 10.18 6.54
N GLN A 41 -0.64 8.87 6.46
CA GLN A 41 0.43 7.91 6.17
C GLN A 41 1.00 8.08 4.75
N LEU A 42 0.16 8.32 3.74
CA LEU A 42 0.58 8.59 2.37
C LEU A 42 1.42 9.87 2.28
N LYS A 43 1.01 10.93 2.98
CA LYS A 43 1.80 12.17 3.08
C LYS A 43 3.19 11.90 3.65
N ILE A 44 3.28 11.17 4.76
CA ILE A 44 4.58 10.82 5.36
C ILE A 44 5.43 9.97 4.40
N LEU A 45 4.82 9.03 3.68
CA LEU A 45 5.53 8.24 2.68
C LEU A 45 6.09 9.12 1.56
N ALA A 46 5.28 10.05 1.04
CA ALA A 46 5.71 10.98 0.00
C ALA A 46 6.82 11.94 0.48
N GLU A 47 6.84 12.30 1.76
CA GLU A 47 7.88 13.17 2.34
C GLU A 47 9.17 12.42 2.65
N LEU A 48 9.09 11.23 3.27
CA LEU A 48 10.26 10.51 3.79
C LEU A 48 10.79 9.42 2.86
N GLY A 49 9.94 8.88 1.98
CA GLY A 49 10.26 7.77 1.09
C GLY A 49 10.98 6.62 1.81
N PRO A 50 12.19 6.20 1.36
CA PRO A 50 12.95 5.12 1.99
C PRO A 50 13.34 5.35 3.45
N LYS A 51 13.27 6.59 3.95
CA LYS A 51 13.59 6.95 5.33
C LYS A 51 12.40 6.74 6.28
N ILE A 52 11.22 6.37 5.79
CA ILE A 52 10.08 6.05 6.66
C ILE A 52 10.42 4.87 7.59
N ARG A 53 9.98 4.95 8.85
CA ARG A 53 10.28 3.97 9.91
C ARG A 53 9.04 3.65 10.75
N PRO A 54 9.08 2.64 11.63
CA PRO A 54 8.05 2.45 12.63
C PRO A 54 7.85 3.72 13.48
N PRO A 55 6.60 4.01 13.91
CA PRO A 55 5.41 3.17 13.81
C PRO A 55 4.68 3.23 12.46
N HIS A 56 5.06 4.14 11.55
CA HIS A 56 4.35 4.44 10.30
C HIS A 56 4.45 3.34 9.25
N SER A 57 5.65 2.81 9.06
CA SER A 57 5.92 1.75 8.09
C SER A 57 6.82 0.67 8.66
N LYS A 58 6.71 -0.53 8.10
CA LYS A 58 7.56 -1.68 8.42
C LYS A 58 7.95 -2.42 7.15
N VAL A 59 9.24 -2.73 7.00
CA VAL A 59 9.73 -3.64 5.95
C VAL A 59 9.44 -5.09 6.35
N ILE A 60 8.89 -5.86 5.42
CA ILE A 60 8.62 -7.29 5.58
C ILE A 60 9.73 -8.06 4.90
N LYS A 61 10.50 -8.79 5.71
CA LYS A 61 11.65 -9.59 5.25
C LYS A 61 11.24 -11.04 5.00
N GLY A 62 12.04 -11.76 4.22
CA GLY A 62 11.88 -13.20 3.99
C GLY A 62 11.04 -13.56 2.76
N TYR A 63 10.83 -12.61 1.85
CA TYR A 63 10.10 -12.79 0.60
C TYR A 63 10.97 -12.39 -0.59
N LYS A 64 10.55 -12.80 -1.80
CA LYS A 64 11.27 -12.57 -3.06
C LYS A 64 11.55 -11.10 -3.35
N TYR A 65 10.61 -10.21 -3.01
CA TYR A 65 10.73 -8.76 -3.20
C TYR A 65 10.66 -8.02 -1.86
N PRO A 66 11.28 -6.83 -1.75
CA PRO A 66 11.10 -5.96 -0.60
C PRO A 66 9.67 -5.39 -0.59
N ILE A 67 8.83 -5.93 0.28
CA ILE A 67 7.48 -5.41 0.54
C ILE A 67 7.49 -4.61 1.84
N MET A 68 6.80 -3.47 1.84
CA MET A 68 6.60 -2.64 3.01
C MET A 68 5.12 -2.54 3.37
N GLU A 69 4.85 -2.29 4.65
CA GLU A 69 3.52 -2.19 5.22
C GLU A 69 3.35 -0.80 5.85
N LEU A 70 2.50 0.06 5.28
CA LEU A 70 1.99 1.26 5.97
C LEU A 70 0.98 0.85 7.03
N ARG A 71 0.94 1.59 8.14
CA ARG A 71 0.22 1.17 9.36
C ARG A 71 -0.80 2.19 9.89
N PRO A 72 -1.78 2.63 9.08
CA PRO A 72 -2.93 3.42 9.57
C PRO A 72 -3.86 2.55 10.45
N GLN A 73 -3.58 2.43 11.75
CA GLN A 73 -4.26 1.45 12.61
C GLN A 73 -5.81 1.56 12.60
N PRO A 74 -6.54 0.42 12.49
CA PRO A 74 -6.05 -0.96 12.43
C PRO A 74 -5.66 -1.44 11.02
N GLU A 75 -5.94 -0.65 9.99
CA GLU A 75 -5.65 -0.94 8.59
C GLU A 75 -4.17 -1.09 8.30
N ARG A 76 -3.90 -1.83 7.23
CA ARG A 76 -2.60 -2.05 6.63
C ARG A 76 -2.70 -1.85 5.13
N ILE A 77 -1.69 -1.20 4.58
CA ILE A 77 -1.55 -1.02 3.14
C ILE A 77 -0.17 -1.56 2.76
N PHE A 78 -0.12 -2.54 1.88
CA PHE A 78 1.14 -3.01 1.31
C PHE A 78 1.55 -2.11 0.16
N TYR A 79 2.84 -1.82 0.11
CA TYR A 79 3.44 -1.02 -0.94
C TYR A 79 4.87 -1.47 -1.19
N ALA A 80 5.39 -1.11 -2.35
CA ALA A 80 6.76 -1.40 -2.75
C ALA A 80 7.40 -0.20 -3.43
N CYS A 81 8.73 -0.16 -3.41
CA CYS A 81 9.48 0.77 -4.26
C CYS A 81 9.76 0.08 -5.59
N TYR A 82 9.52 0.79 -6.69
CA TYR A 82 9.95 0.40 -8.03
C TYR A 82 10.67 1.59 -8.66
N ASP A 83 11.54 1.29 -9.63
CA ASP A 83 12.30 2.31 -10.38
C ASP A 83 13.16 3.24 -9.50
N GLY A 84 13.55 2.79 -8.29
CA GLY A 84 14.44 3.50 -7.37
C GLY A 84 13.85 4.72 -6.65
N GLU A 85 12.86 5.39 -7.25
CA GLU A 85 12.32 6.67 -6.72
C GLU A 85 10.78 6.71 -6.62
N LYS A 86 10.07 5.67 -7.08
CA LYS A 86 8.61 5.62 -7.03
C LYS A 86 8.11 4.54 -6.09
N PHE A 87 6.93 4.76 -5.53
CA PHE A 87 6.22 3.78 -4.71
C PHE A 87 4.91 3.38 -5.37
N VAL A 88 4.55 2.10 -5.29
CA VAL A 88 3.25 1.59 -5.73
C VAL A 88 2.49 1.05 -4.52
N LEU A 89 1.24 1.49 -4.35
CA LEU A 89 0.30 0.90 -3.39
C LEU A 89 -0.33 -0.34 -4.02
N LEU A 90 -0.28 -1.48 -3.34
CA LEU A 90 -0.61 -2.77 -3.93
C LEU A 90 -1.98 -3.27 -3.47
N SER A 91 -2.12 -3.41 -2.15
CA SER A 91 -3.29 -4.02 -1.52
C SER A 91 -3.50 -3.48 -0.11
N HIS A 92 -4.68 -3.70 0.44
CA HIS A 92 -5.00 -3.32 1.81
C HIS A 92 -5.67 -4.46 2.58
N TYR A 93 -5.56 -4.43 3.90
CA TYR A 93 -6.34 -5.31 4.76
C TYR A 93 -6.47 -4.77 6.19
N MET A 94 -7.56 -5.12 6.86
CA MET A 94 -7.73 -4.86 8.28
C MET A 94 -7.06 -5.97 9.10
N LYS A 95 -6.12 -5.62 10.00
CA LYS A 95 -5.43 -6.64 10.81
C LYS A 95 -6.41 -7.31 11.79
N LYS A 96 -6.33 -8.64 11.92
CA LYS A 96 -7.03 -9.41 12.96
C LYS A 96 -6.17 -9.75 14.18
N GLN A 97 -4.85 -9.75 14.00
CA GLN A 97 -3.87 -10.10 15.03
C GLN A 97 -2.65 -9.16 14.95
N ASN A 98 -1.77 -9.20 15.94
CA ASN A 98 -0.57 -8.33 15.95
C ASN A 98 0.53 -8.73 14.96
N LYS A 99 0.41 -9.91 14.33
CA LYS A 99 1.31 -10.38 13.28
C LYS A 99 0.70 -10.12 11.90
N THR A 100 1.53 -9.65 10.96
CA THR A 100 1.14 -9.52 9.55
C THR A 100 0.74 -10.88 8.97
N ASP A 101 -0.37 -10.93 8.25
CA ASP A 101 -0.87 -12.15 7.64
C ASP A 101 -0.03 -12.50 6.41
N LYS A 102 0.54 -13.71 6.37
CA LYS A 102 1.40 -14.16 5.28
C LYS A 102 0.67 -14.20 3.94
N ARG A 103 -0.62 -14.58 3.94
CA ARG A 103 -1.42 -14.66 2.71
C ARG A 103 -1.60 -13.30 2.07
N GLN A 104 -1.75 -12.27 2.90
CA GLN A 104 -1.91 -10.89 2.45
C GLN A 104 -0.59 -10.34 1.86
N VAL A 105 0.56 -10.74 2.43
CA VAL A 105 1.89 -10.42 1.85
C VAL A 105 2.10 -11.14 0.52
N GLU A 106 1.75 -12.42 0.43
CA GLU A 106 1.83 -13.21 -0.81
C GLU A 106 0.95 -12.61 -1.91
N HIS A 107 -0.27 -12.17 -1.57
CA HIS A 107 -1.14 -11.44 -2.49
C HIS A 107 -0.49 -10.16 -3.01
N ALA A 108 0.04 -9.32 -2.11
CA ALA A 108 0.75 -8.10 -2.50
C ALA A 108 1.95 -8.37 -3.42
N ILE A 109 2.68 -9.48 -3.22
CA ILE A 109 3.79 -9.88 -4.08
C ILE A 109 3.31 -10.22 -5.48
N THR A 110 2.21 -10.95 -5.63
CA THR A 110 1.62 -11.26 -6.95
C THR A 110 1.26 -9.99 -7.71
N LEU A 111 0.67 -8.99 -7.04
CA LEU A 111 0.35 -7.70 -7.65
C LEU A 111 1.62 -6.94 -8.06
N LEU A 112 2.66 -6.97 -7.23
CA LEU A 112 3.95 -6.35 -7.54
C LEU A 112 4.63 -7.02 -8.75
N GLU A 113 4.58 -8.35 -8.84
CA GLU A 113 5.14 -9.08 -9.98
C GLU A 113 4.45 -8.66 -11.29
N ASP A 114 3.12 -8.61 -11.31
CA ASP A 114 2.36 -8.13 -12.46
C ASP A 114 2.69 -6.66 -12.81
N TRP A 115 2.80 -5.78 -11.81
CA TRP A 115 3.18 -4.38 -12.00
C TRP A 115 4.56 -4.24 -12.65
N LEU A 116 5.56 -4.93 -12.11
CA LEU A 116 6.93 -4.90 -12.62
C LEU A 116 7.03 -5.49 -14.03
N GLU A 117 6.27 -6.56 -14.33
CA GLU A 117 6.25 -7.15 -15.68
C GLU A 117 5.71 -6.17 -16.73
N ARG A 118 4.75 -5.32 -16.35
CA ARG A 118 4.16 -4.33 -17.26
C ARG A 118 5.00 -3.06 -17.39
N LYS A 119 5.53 -2.54 -16.28
CA LYS A 119 6.36 -1.32 -16.29
C LYS A 119 7.76 -1.57 -16.88
N GLY A 120 8.31 -2.78 -16.75
CA GLY A 120 9.59 -3.15 -17.37
C GLY A 120 9.53 -3.39 -18.88
N LYS A 121 8.34 -3.34 -19.50
CA LYS A 121 8.14 -3.41 -20.96
C LYS A 121 7.99 -2.02 -21.61
N GLN A 122 8.14 -0.93 -20.83
CA GLN A 122 8.12 0.44 -21.35
C GLN A 122 9.48 0.87 -21.88
#